data_AF-A0A957MX48-F1
#
_entry.id   AF-A0A957MX48-F1
#
_cell.length_a   1.000
_cell.length_b   1.000
_cell.length_c   1.000
_cell.angle_alpha   90.00
_cell.angle_beta   90.00
_cell.angle_gamma   90.00
#
_symmetry.space_group_name_H-M   'P 1'
#
loop_
_entity.id
_entity.type
_entity.pdbx_description
1 polymer ?
#
loop_
_entity_poly.entity_id
_entity_poly.type
_entity_poly.pdbx_seq_one_letter_code
_entity_poly.pdbx_strand_id
1 'polypeptide(L)'
;MHIYRCTLTLMEPTFFSSREVSATYFTEPLIGNIALSYAFGFCQSPYFNDGTIHYWEHLSALNEQGLYVTPATIDNEPRFSLGQFNAQPDAYWSAMGAGALVTVPEGGWAESKGKAWWVYYPDGRRRKVGAETRPQYGRIRFLAIGNQATAYVLSDAPQEIPSYVRLGKFMSKARVQALRVPYEEVEADNVSVPFLLSLGDLPATMTPQVFDLVNVPPAPLVRNARLSGRFYQVSKTIMLPAGMCYGLAGLS
;
A
#
# COMPACT_ATOMS: atom_id res chain seq x y z
N MET A 1 -24.28 -10.93 -8.25
CA MET A 1 -23.20 -10.31 -7.43
C MET A 1 -22.77 -11.28 -6.34
N HIS A 2 -21.47 -11.36 -6.13
CA HIS A 2 -20.79 -12.11 -5.08
C HIS A 2 -20.06 -11.10 -4.19
N ILE A 3 -20.32 -11.14 -2.89
CA ILE A 3 -19.65 -10.27 -1.92
C ILE A 3 -18.86 -11.14 -0.95
N TYR A 4 -17.57 -10.86 -0.81
CA TYR A 4 -16.70 -11.55 0.13
C TYR A 4 -16.19 -10.58 1.18
N ARG A 5 -16.44 -10.88 2.45
CA ARG A 5 -15.79 -10.20 3.57
C ARG A 5 -14.43 -10.85 3.78
N CYS A 6 -13.37 -10.06 3.59
CA CYS A 6 -11.99 -10.49 3.73
C CYS A 6 -11.40 -9.91 5.02
N THR A 7 -11.11 -10.77 5.99
CA THR A 7 -10.39 -10.39 7.20
C THR A 7 -8.92 -10.74 7.04
N LEU A 8 -8.07 -9.71 6.99
CA LEU A 8 -6.62 -9.81 6.91
C LEU A 8 -6.02 -9.77 8.32
N THR A 9 -5.23 -10.76 8.70
CA THR A 9 -4.40 -10.74 9.91
C THR A 9 -2.94 -10.55 9.51
N LEU A 10 -2.31 -9.45 9.94
CA LEU A 10 -0.89 -9.21 9.66
C LEU A 10 -0.03 -10.19 10.44
N MET A 11 0.79 -10.97 9.76
CA MET A 11 1.68 -11.97 10.39
C MET A 11 3.10 -11.45 10.60
N GLU A 12 3.46 -10.40 9.87
CA GLU A 12 4.75 -9.73 9.91
C GLU A 12 4.55 -8.21 10.02
N PRO A 13 5.53 -7.44 10.52
CA PRO A 13 5.47 -5.98 10.49
C PRO A 13 5.29 -5.50 9.05
N THR A 14 4.21 -4.75 8.79
CA THR A 14 3.82 -4.36 7.42
C THR A 14 4.07 -2.88 7.17
N PHE A 15 4.66 -2.55 6.02
CA PHE A 15 5.13 -1.20 5.70
C PHE A 15 4.71 -0.73 4.31
N PHE A 16 4.09 0.45 4.21
CA PHE A 16 3.66 1.08 2.94
C PHE A 16 4.30 2.45 2.65
N SER A 17 5.04 3.05 3.60
CA SER A 17 5.59 4.43 3.48
C SER A 17 4.54 5.47 3.09
N SER A 18 3.41 5.47 3.79
CA SER A 18 2.31 6.40 3.57
C SER A 18 2.72 7.86 3.77
N ARG A 19 3.66 8.14 4.69
CA ARG A 19 4.20 9.47 4.95
C ARG A 19 5.68 9.41 5.28
N GLU A 20 6.44 10.39 4.80
CA GLU A 20 7.88 10.51 5.04
C GLU A 20 8.14 11.89 5.65
N VAL A 21 8.70 11.92 6.86
CA VAL A 21 9.03 13.17 7.57
C VAL A 21 10.45 13.07 8.09
N SER A 22 11.35 13.88 7.52
CA SER A 22 12.79 13.83 7.83
C SER A 22 13.33 12.40 7.66
N ALA A 23 14.02 11.86 8.66
CA ALA A 23 14.55 10.50 8.66
C ALA A 23 13.55 9.44 9.16
N THR A 24 12.25 9.75 9.22
CA THR A 24 11.22 8.82 9.70
C THR A 24 10.17 8.53 8.64
N TYR A 25 9.93 7.24 8.41
CA TYR A 25 9.00 6.72 7.42
C TYR A 25 7.84 6.04 8.14
N PHE A 26 6.62 6.40 7.78
CA PHE A 26 5.42 6.03 8.50
C PHE A 26 4.45 5.25 7.63
N THR A 27 3.83 4.23 8.21
CA THR A 27 2.64 3.59 7.64
C THR A 27 1.40 4.13 8.34
N GLU A 28 0.46 4.66 7.56
CA GLU A 28 -0.88 5.00 8.06
C GLU A 28 -1.66 3.72 8.36
N PRO A 29 -2.64 3.73 9.29
CA PRO A 29 -3.40 2.55 9.69
C PRO A 29 -4.48 2.17 8.67
N LEU A 30 -4.05 1.88 7.46
CA LEU A 30 -4.91 1.47 6.35
C LEU A 30 -4.14 0.65 5.33
N ILE A 31 -4.87 -0.11 4.52
CA ILE A 31 -4.33 -0.82 3.36
C ILE A 31 -5.16 -0.39 2.15
N GLY A 32 -4.51 0.20 1.15
CA GLY A 32 -5.19 0.71 -0.05
C GLY A 32 -5.83 -0.41 -0.86
N ASN A 33 -6.97 -0.10 -1.50
CA ASN A 33 -7.69 -1.00 -2.41
C ASN A 33 -6.79 -1.49 -3.55
N ILE A 34 -6.05 -0.60 -4.22
CA ILE A 34 -5.17 -0.99 -5.32
C ILE A 34 -4.14 -2.02 -4.85
N ALA A 35 -3.48 -1.77 -3.72
CA ALA A 35 -2.52 -2.72 -3.16
C ALA A 35 -3.15 -4.09 -2.87
N LEU A 36 -4.40 -4.12 -2.40
CA LEU A 36 -5.14 -5.36 -2.16
C LEU A 36 -5.49 -6.09 -3.47
N SER A 37 -5.84 -5.38 -4.54
CA SER A 37 -6.11 -5.99 -5.85
C SER A 37 -4.92 -6.79 -6.37
N TYR A 38 -3.71 -6.23 -6.26
CA TYR A 38 -2.48 -6.94 -6.60
C TYR A 38 -2.18 -8.07 -5.60
N ALA A 39 -2.38 -7.81 -4.30
CA ALA A 39 -2.08 -8.80 -3.26
C ALA A 39 -2.99 -10.05 -3.33
N PHE A 40 -4.26 -9.88 -3.70
CA PHE A 40 -5.19 -10.98 -3.96
C PHE A 40 -4.93 -11.69 -5.30
N GLY A 41 -4.05 -11.15 -6.14
CA GLY A 41 -3.66 -11.75 -7.41
C GLY A 41 -4.60 -11.41 -8.57
N PHE A 42 -5.55 -10.48 -8.39
CA PHE A 42 -6.45 -10.02 -9.45
C PHE A 42 -5.72 -9.20 -10.52
N CYS A 43 -4.65 -8.49 -10.11
CA CYS A 43 -3.72 -7.82 -11.02
C CYS A 43 -2.35 -8.49 -10.93
N GLN A 44 -1.64 -8.58 -12.06
CA GLN A 44 -0.26 -9.08 -12.11
C GLN A 44 0.65 -7.97 -12.63
N SER A 45 1.67 -7.60 -11.83
CA SER A 45 2.73 -6.72 -12.32
C SER A 45 3.82 -7.56 -13.01
N PRO A 46 4.44 -7.04 -14.09
CA PRO A 46 5.57 -7.72 -14.69
C PRO A 46 6.73 -7.84 -13.70
N TYR A 47 7.47 -8.95 -13.75
CA TYR A 47 8.62 -9.20 -12.88
C TYR A 47 9.70 -8.11 -13.02
N PHE A 48 9.95 -7.71 -14.26
CA PHE A 48 10.78 -6.56 -14.59
C PHE A 48 9.87 -5.40 -14.97
N ASN A 49 9.96 -4.30 -14.24
CA ASN A 49 9.32 -3.05 -14.60
C ASN A 49 10.39 -2.07 -15.10
N ASP A 50 10.23 -1.59 -16.33
CA ASP A 50 11.11 -0.62 -16.99
C ASP A 50 10.85 0.83 -16.58
N GLY A 51 9.87 1.05 -15.69
CA GLY A 51 9.38 2.35 -15.25
C GLY A 51 7.95 2.64 -15.71
N THR A 52 7.36 1.79 -16.56
CA THR A 52 5.98 1.91 -17.00
C THR A 52 4.97 1.70 -15.85
N ILE A 53 3.97 2.57 -15.77
CA ILE A 53 2.89 2.51 -14.78
C ILE A 53 1.67 1.83 -15.42
N HIS A 54 1.32 0.63 -14.97
CA HIS A 54 0.22 -0.17 -15.54
C HIS A 54 -1.11 -0.08 -14.77
N TYR A 55 -1.25 0.86 -13.83
CA TYR A 55 -2.45 0.94 -12.99
C TYR A 55 -3.73 1.15 -13.81
N TRP A 56 -3.68 2.03 -14.81
CA TRP A 56 -4.84 2.30 -15.64
C TRP A 56 -5.32 1.03 -16.37
N GLU A 57 -4.41 0.30 -17.03
CA GLU A 57 -4.73 -0.91 -17.80
C GLU A 57 -5.27 -2.02 -16.91
N HIS A 58 -4.59 -2.30 -15.79
CA HIS A 58 -4.98 -3.38 -14.91
C HIS A 58 -6.32 -3.11 -14.22
N LEU A 59 -6.54 -1.88 -13.73
CA LEU A 59 -7.78 -1.53 -13.05
C LEU A 59 -8.96 -1.40 -14.02
N SER A 60 -8.72 -0.99 -15.26
CA SER A 60 -9.75 -1.03 -16.32
C SER A 60 -10.21 -2.45 -16.60
N ALA A 61 -9.28 -3.41 -16.70
CA ALA A 61 -9.63 -4.81 -16.88
C ALA A 61 -10.45 -5.38 -15.71
N LEU A 62 -10.19 -4.93 -14.48
CA LEU A 62 -11.02 -5.32 -13.33
C LEU A 62 -12.44 -4.75 -13.39
N ASN A 63 -12.57 -3.49 -13.83
CA ASN A 63 -13.87 -2.85 -14.03
C ASN A 63 -14.71 -3.60 -15.09
N GLU A 64 -14.10 -4.02 -16.20
CA GLU A 64 -14.75 -4.81 -17.25
C GLU A 64 -15.22 -6.18 -16.75
N GLN A 65 -14.50 -6.77 -15.79
CA GLN A 65 -14.89 -8.02 -15.13
C GLN A 65 -15.93 -7.84 -14.02
N GLY A 66 -16.34 -6.60 -13.73
CA GLY A 66 -17.23 -6.29 -12.61
C GLY A 66 -16.61 -6.66 -11.26
N LEU A 67 -15.28 -6.56 -11.12
CA LEU A 67 -14.52 -6.91 -9.92
C LEU A 67 -13.98 -5.66 -9.23
N TYR A 68 -14.30 -5.50 -7.94
CA TYR A 68 -13.86 -4.37 -7.13
C TYR A 68 -13.45 -4.82 -5.73
N VAL A 69 -12.40 -4.20 -5.19
CA VAL A 69 -11.91 -4.43 -3.84
C VAL A 69 -11.96 -3.11 -3.07
N THR A 70 -12.62 -3.08 -1.91
CA THR A 70 -12.60 -1.90 -1.04
C THR A 70 -11.23 -1.77 -0.35
N PRO A 71 -10.83 -0.56 0.08
CA PRO A 71 -9.68 -0.43 0.99
C PRO A 71 -9.91 -1.23 2.28
N ALA A 72 -8.84 -1.76 2.88
CA ALA A 72 -8.96 -2.43 4.17
C ALA A 72 -8.87 -1.43 5.32
N THR A 73 -9.85 -1.49 6.20
CA THR A 73 -9.92 -0.70 7.43
C THR A 73 -9.41 -1.52 8.60
N ILE A 74 -8.57 -0.95 9.45
CA ILE A 74 -8.11 -1.63 10.67
C ILE A 74 -9.28 -1.68 11.66
N ASP A 75 -9.61 -2.88 12.15
CA ASP A 75 -10.85 -3.13 12.90
C ASP A 75 -10.82 -2.55 14.34
N ASN A 76 -9.64 -2.46 14.96
CA ASN A 76 -9.43 -1.99 16.33
C ASN A 76 -8.41 -0.83 16.36
N GLU A 77 -8.00 -0.41 17.55
CA GLU A 77 -6.88 0.52 17.69
C GLU A 77 -5.62 -0.05 16.99
N PRO A 78 -5.06 0.68 16.01
CA PRO A 78 -3.92 0.19 15.25
C PRO A 78 -2.68 0.13 16.14
N ARG A 79 -2.02 -1.03 16.14
CA ARG A 79 -0.74 -1.23 16.82
C ARG A 79 0.41 -0.99 15.86
N PHE A 80 1.50 -0.40 16.36
CA PHE A 80 2.67 -0.10 15.55
C PHE A 80 3.94 -0.64 16.19
N SER A 81 4.90 -1.03 15.35
CA SER A 81 6.27 -1.32 15.77
C SER A 81 7.22 -0.31 15.12
N LEU A 82 8.19 0.17 15.88
CA LEU A 82 9.25 1.04 15.36
C LEU A 82 10.53 0.23 15.17
N GLY A 83 11.14 0.37 14.00
CA GLY A 83 12.47 -0.14 13.70
C GLY A 83 13.42 1.01 13.33
N GLN A 84 14.70 0.79 13.57
CA GLN A 84 15.77 1.59 12.98
C GLN A 84 16.39 0.80 11.84
N PHE A 85 16.81 1.49 10.79
CA PHE A 85 17.60 0.91 9.72
C PHE A 85 18.85 1.74 9.50
N ASN A 86 19.93 1.05 9.15
CA ASN A 86 21.14 1.63 8.60
C ASN A 86 21.47 0.87 7.31
N ALA A 87 21.81 1.61 6.27
CA ALA A 87 22.40 1.07 5.04
C ALA A 87 23.93 1.17 5.09
N GLN A 88 24.51 1.33 6.29
CA GLN A 88 25.95 1.34 6.47
C GLN A 88 26.50 -0.04 6.09
N PRO A 89 27.42 -0.13 5.13
CA PRO A 89 28.07 -1.39 4.80
C PRO A 89 28.99 -1.79 5.95
N ASP A 90 29.16 -3.09 6.13
CA ASP A 90 30.04 -3.69 7.14
C ASP A 90 31.51 -3.63 6.70
N ALA A 91 31.99 -2.42 6.41
CA ALA A 91 33.34 -2.16 5.94
C ALA A 91 34.23 -1.72 7.11
N TYR A 92 35.47 -2.22 7.14
CA TYR A 92 36.47 -1.87 8.15
C TYR A 92 36.76 -0.35 8.21
N TRP A 93 36.54 0.35 7.09
CA TRP A 93 36.59 1.80 7.02
C TRP A 93 35.44 2.34 6.17
N SER A 94 34.81 3.41 6.65
CA SER A 94 33.81 4.15 5.89
C SER A 94 33.93 5.67 6.11
N ALA A 95 33.48 6.43 5.12
CA ALA A 95 33.32 7.88 5.22
C ALA A 95 32.04 8.34 4.54
N MET A 96 31.48 9.47 4.98
CA MET A 96 30.32 10.07 4.32
C MET A 96 30.77 10.98 3.17
N GLY A 97 30.34 10.64 1.95
CA GLY A 97 30.44 11.50 0.77
C GLY A 97 29.21 12.41 0.62
N ALA A 98 28.94 12.86 -0.61
CA ALA A 98 27.77 13.66 -0.93
C ALA A 98 26.48 12.82 -0.90
N GLY A 99 25.99 12.49 0.30
CA GLY A 99 24.79 11.66 0.52
C GLY A 99 24.98 10.16 0.23
N ALA A 100 26.18 9.76 -0.19
CA ALA A 100 26.57 8.38 -0.39
C ALA A 100 27.58 7.95 0.67
N LEU A 101 27.49 6.71 1.14
CA LEU A 101 28.49 6.14 2.03
C LEU A 101 29.63 5.55 1.22
N VAL A 102 30.85 6.00 1.50
CA VAL A 102 32.08 5.60 0.83
C VAL A 102 32.69 4.46 1.62
N THR A 103 32.88 3.32 0.96
CA THR A 103 33.60 2.17 1.54
C THR A 103 34.78 1.79 0.68
N VAL A 104 35.76 1.19 1.35
CA VAL A 104 37.01 0.77 0.73
C VAL A 104 37.12 -0.76 0.85
N PRO A 105 37.34 -1.48 -0.26
CA PRO A 105 37.58 -2.91 -0.21
C PRO A 105 38.95 -3.21 0.42
N GLU A 106 39.16 -4.43 0.91
CA GLU A 106 40.45 -4.84 1.48
C GLU A 106 41.62 -4.58 0.54
N GLY A 107 42.70 -3.99 1.06
CA GLY A 107 43.88 -3.58 0.30
C GLY A 107 43.71 -2.34 -0.58
N GLY A 108 42.50 -1.76 -0.64
CA GLY A 108 42.24 -0.49 -1.32
C GLY A 108 42.47 0.72 -0.41
N TRP A 109 42.31 1.91 -0.97
CA TRP A 109 42.28 3.16 -0.21
C TRP A 109 41.33 4.17 -0.86
N ALA A 110 40.89 5.17 -0.09
CA ALA A 110 40.03 6.24 -0.57
C ALA A 110 40.71 7.60 -0.47
N GLU A 111 40.41 8.47 -1.43
CA GLU A 111 40.88 9.86 -1.48
C GLU A 111 39.70 10.80 -1.67
N SER A 112 39.65 11.87 -0.88
CA SER A 112 38.73 12.97 -1.11
C SER A 112 39.41 14.04 -1.98
N LYS A 113 38.81 14.33 -3.14
CA LYS A 113 39.21 15.44 -4.02
C LYS A 113 38.06 16.43 -4.11
N GLY A 114 38.10 17.45 -3.23
CA GLY A 114 37.02 18.42 -3.08
C GLY A 114 35.78 17.78 -2.46
N LYS A 115 34.64 17.84 -3.16
CA LYS A 115 33.37 17.20 -2.74
C LYS A 115 33.21 15.75 -3.23
N ALA A 116 34.14 15.27 -4.05
CA ALA A 116 34.07 13.94 -4.65
C ALA A 116 35.03 12.97 -3.97
N TRP A 117 34.55 11.75 -3.72
CA TRP A 117 35.35 10.66 -3.21
C TRP A 117 35.76 9.71 -4.34
N TRP A 118 37.00 9.23 -4.29
CA TRP A 118 37.56 8.24 -5.20
C TRP A 118 38.02 7.03 -4.41
N VAL A 119 37.59 5.84 -4.82
CA VAL A 119 38.04 4.56 -4.26
C VAL A 119 39.02 3.93 -5.24
N TYR A 120 40.21 3.56 -4.76
CA TYR A 120 41.26 2.88 -5.51
C TYR A 120 41.31 1.42 -5.08
N TYR A 121 41.29 0.53 -6.06
CA TYR A 121 41.30 -0.92 -5.87
C TYR A 121 42.73 -1.47 -5.97
N PRO A 122 43.03 -2.62 -5.33
CA PRO A 122 44.36 -3.24 -5.41
C PRO A 122 44.82 -3.58 -6.83
N ASP A 123 43.88 -3.80 -7.75
CA ASP A 123 44.14 -4.12 -9.16
C ASP A 123 44.36 -2.86 -10.04
N GLY A 124 44.45 -1.68 -9.42
CA GLY A 124 44.68 -0.41 -10.12
C GLY A 124 43.42 0.26 -10.67
N ARG A 125 42.23 -0.36 -10.53
CA ARG A 125 40.97 0.32 -10.89
C ARG A 125 40.71 1.48 -9.94
N ARG A 126 40.00 2.51 -10.43
CA ARG A 126 39.46 3.59 -9.60
C ARG A 126 37.99 3.81 -9.88
N ARG A 127 37.21 4.11 -8.85
CA ARG A 127 35.80 4.45 -8.96
C ARG A 127 35.53 5.77 -8.27
N LYS A 128 34.90 6.70 -9.00
CA LYS A 128 34.30 7.89 -8.39
C LYS A 128 33.02 7.48 -7.68
N VAL A 129 32.88 7.84 -6.41
CA VAL A 129 31.62 7.68 -5.69
C VAL A 129 30.69 8.80 -6.10
N GLY A 130 29.57 8.43 -6.73
CA GLY A 130 28.51 9.36 -7.11
C GLY A 130 27.81 9.92 -5.88
N ALA A 131 27.20 11.09 -6.00
CA ALA A 131 26.26 11.55 -5.00
C ALA A 131 25.05 10.62 -4.99
N GLU A 132 24.50 10.36 -3.80
CA GLU A 132 23.32 9.51 -3.63
C GLU A 132 22.31 10.24 -2.76
N THR A 133 21.03 10.14 -3.10
CA THR A 133 19.91 10.76 -2.38
C THR A 133 19.06 9.73 -1.65
N ARG A 134 19.56 8.49 -1.54
CA ARG A 134 18.85 7.40 -0.87
C ARG A 134 19.02 7.49 0.64
N PRO A 135 17.99 7.18 1.43
CA PRO A 135 18.09 7.18 2.89
C PRO A 135 19.14 6.17 3.37
N GLN A 136 20.20 6.65 4.01
CA GLN A 136 21.30 5.80 4.52
C GLN A 136 21.07 5.34 5.97
N TYR A 137 20.25 6.07 6.72
CA TYR A 137 19.83 5.70 8.06
C TYR A 137 18.45 6.30 8.33
N GLY A 138 17.67 5.67 9.20
CA GLY A 138 16.38 6.23 9.58
C GLY A 138 15.58 5.35 10.51
N ARG A 139 14.34 5.77 10.73
CA ARG A 139 13.34 5.08 11.55
C ARG A 139 12.15 4.71 10.67
N ILE A 140 11.62 3.52 10.85
CA ILE A 140 10.42 3.05 10.14
C ILE A 140 9.37 2.69 11.18
N ARG A 141 8.16 3.22 11.04
CA ARG A 141 6.97 2.81 11.79
C ARG A 141 6.12 1.88 10.92
N PHE A 142 6.07 0.63 11.33
CA PHE A 142 5.30 -0.44 10.70
C PHE A 142 3.95 -0.60 11.38
N LEU A 143 2.96 -1.10 10.64
CA LEU A 143 1.84 -1.79 11.28
C LEU A 143 2.36 -3.07 11.94
N ALA A 144 2.09 -3.21 13.23
CA ALA A 144 2.56 -4.34 14.01
C ALA A 144 1.86 -5.66 13.63
N ILE A 145 2.49 -6.77 14.02
CA ILE A 145 1.94 -8.11 13.91
C ILE A 145 0.62 -8.21 14.68
N GLY A 146 -0.33 -8.95 14.12
CA GLY A 146 -1.62 -9.23 14.73
C GLY A 146 -2.63 -8.09 14.63
N ASN A 147 -2.32 -6.99 13.94
CA ASN A 147 -3.37 -6.09 13.46
C ASN A 147 -4.32 -6.86 12.54
N GLN A 148 -5.61 -6.57 12.65
CA GLN A 148 -6.64 -7.10 11.79
C GLN A 148 -7.24 -5.98 10.95
N ALA A 149 -7.47 -6.27 9.68
CA ALA A 149 -8.09 -5.34 8.75
C ALA A 149 -9.23 -6.03 8.00
N THR A 150 -10.34 -5.34 7.80
CA THR A 150 -11.46 -5.84 6.99
C THR A 150 -11.52 -5.09 5.66
N ALA A 151 -11.61 -5.85 4.57
CA ALA A 151 -11.93 -5.37 3.22
C ALA A 151 -13.08 -6.20 2.62
N TYR A 152 -13.71 -5.69 1.57
CA TYR A 152 -14.73 -6.39 0.81
C TYR A 152 -14.30 -6.55 -0.64
N VAL A 153 -14.57 -7.72 -1.20
CA VAL A 153 -14.46 -7.99 -2.64
C VAL A 153 -15.87 -8.12 -3.19
N LEU A 154 -16.19 -7.30 -4.19
CA LEU A 154 -17.45 -7.30 -4.93
C LEU A 154 -17.15 -7.82 -6.32
N SER A 155 -17.86 -8.84 -6.77
CA SER A 155 -17.63 -9.43 -8.09
C SER A 155 -18.90 -9.95 -8.74
N ASP A 156 -19.03 -9.77 -10.04
CA ASP A 156 -20.11 -10.40 -10.80
C ASP A 156 -19.95 -11.92 -10.94
N ALA A 157 -18.72 -12.44 -10.82
CA ALA A 157 -18.41 -13.86 -10.85
C ALA A 157 -17.88 -14.38 -9.49
N PRO A 158 -17.94 -15.69 -9.21
CA PRO A 158 -17.27 -16.27 -8.06
C PRO A 158 -15.75 -16.03 -8.11
N GLN A 159 -15.16 -15.65 -6.99
CA GLN A 159 -13.71 -15.41 -6.87
C GLN A 159 -13.07 -16.40 -5.88
N GLU A 160 -11.88 -16.87 -6.23
CA GLU A 160 -11.00 -17.61 -5.33
C GLU A 160 -10.03 -16.64 -4.67
N ILE A 161 -10.27 -16.33 -3.39
CA ILE A 161 -9.43 -15.40 -2.64
C ILE A 161 -8.36 -16.20 -1.90
N PRO A 162 -7.06 -15.89 -2.11
CA PRO A 162 -5.97 -16.64 -1.49
C PRO A 162 -5.98 -16.53 0.03
N SER A 163 -5.64 -17.61 0.73
CA SER A 163 -5.60 -17.65 2.20
C SER A 163 -4.41 -16.91 2.81
N TYR A 164 -3.41 -16.56 1.99
CA TYR A 164 -2.26 -15.75 2.37
C TYR A 164 -1.88 -14.81 1.24
N VAL A 165 -1.50 -13.60 1.59
CA VAL A 165 -1.07 -12.56 0.66
C VAL A 165 0.21 -11.89 1.12
N ARG A 166 0.87 -11.21 0.20
CA ARG A 166 2.06 -10.38 0.45
C ARG A 166 1.68 -8.92 0.30
N LEU A 167 2.05 -8.11 1.29
CA LEU A 167 1.64 -6.72 1.39
C LEU A 167 2.81 -5.79 1.66
N GLY A 168 2.73 -4.57 1.12
CA GLY A 168 3.66 -3.49 1.42
C GLY A 168 5.02 -3.65 0.73
N LYS A 169 5.89 -2.67 0.98
CA LYS A 169 7.20 -2.54 0.31
C LYS A 169 8.16 -3.69 0.61
N PHE A 170 8.00 -4.37 1.75
CA PHE A 170 8.84 -5.50 2.16
C PHE A 170 8.16 -6.86 2.00
N MET A 171 7.03 -6.92 1.28
CA MET A 171 6.30 -8.17 1.01
C MET A 171 5.96 -8.94 2.29
N SER A 172 5.50 -8.21 3.31
CA SER A 172 5.10 -8.76 4.59
C SER A 172 3.92 -9.72 4.42
N LYS A 173 3.96 -10.86 5.11
CA LYS A 173 2.91 -11.87 5.02
C LYS A 173 1.67 -11.47 5.83
N ALA A 174 0.49 -11.63 5.23
CA ALA A 174 -0.79 -11.56 5.91
C ALA A 174 -1.62 -12.82 5.63
N ARG A 175 -2.34 -13.31 6.64
CA ARG A 175 -3.36 -14.35 6.48
C ARG A 175 -4.66 -13.69 6.08
N VAL A 176 -5.40 -14.30 5.17
CA VAL A 176 -6.71 -13.85 4.71
C VAL A 176 -7.75 -14.91 5.05
N GLN A 177 -8.83 -14.48 5.66
CA GLN A 177 -10.05 -15.27 5.80
C GLN A 177 -11.13 -14.60 4.96
N ALA A 178 -11.48 -15.23 3.85
CA ALA A 178 -12.51 -14.75 2.95
C ALA A 178 -13.80 -15.55 3.15
N LEU A 179 -14.89 -14.85 3.46
CA LEU A 179 -16.21 -15.44 3.63
C LEU A 179 -17.17 -14.77 2.66
N ARG A 180 -17.83 -15.56 1.82
CA ARG A 180 -18.95 -15.05 1.01
C ARG A 180 -20.10 -14.69 1.94
N VAL A 181 -20.59 -13.47 1.83
CA VAL A 181 -21.69 -12.96 2.66
C VAL A 181 -22.95 -12.79 1.81
N PRO A 182 -24.14 -13.08 2.35
CA PRO A 182 -25.39 -12.71 1.71
C PRO A 182 -25.54 -11.19 1.73
N TYR A 183 -26.36 -10.66 0.81
CA TYR A 183 -26.68 -9.24 0.77
C TYR A 183 -28.11 -9.03 0.29
N GLU A 184 -28.67 -7.89 0.67
CA GLU A 184 -29.91 -7.35 0.10
C GLU A 184 -29.60 -5.99 -0.54
N GLU A 185 -30.14 -5.74 -1.73
CA GLU A 185 -30.02 -4.41 -2.35
C GLU A 185 -31.11 -3.51 -1.78
N VAL A 186 -30.69 -2.38 -1.22
CA VAL A 186 -31.58 -1.42 -0.57
C VAL A 186 -31.23 -0.01 -1.04
N GLU A 187 -32.25 0.84 -1.12
CA GLU A 187 -32.06 2.27 -1.29
C GLU A 187 -32.22 2.94 0.07
N ALA A 188 -31.23 3.74 0.45
CA ALA A 188 -31.16 4.33 1.77
C ALA A 188 -30.50 5.71 1.73
N ASP A 189 -30.88 6.54 2.68
CA ASP A 189 -30.38 7.90 2.80
C ASP A 189 -29.55 8.10 4.06
N ASN A 190 -28.50 8.94 3.95
CA ASN A 190 -27.67 9.37 5.06
C ASN A 190 -27.09 8.18 5.87
N VAL A 191 -26.69 7.13 5.16
CA VAL A 191 -26.10 5.91 5.73
C VAL A 191 -24.66 6.19 6.16
N SER A 192 -24.35 5.85 7.40
CA SER A 192 -22.98 5.91 7.93
C SER A 192 -22.18 4.69 7.47
N VAL A 193 -21.09 4.92 6.73
CA VAL A 193 -20.16 3.87 6.30
C VAL A 193 -18.93 3.87 7.24
N PRO A 194 -18.79 2.86 8.12
CA PRO A 194 -17.78 2.87 9.19
C PRO A 194 -16.39 2.40 8.73
N PHE A 195 -16.17 2.24 7.43
CA PHE A 195 -14.92 1.77 6.83
C PHE A 195 -14.45 2.71 5.73
N LEU A 196 -13.20 2.53 5.32
CA LEU A 196 -12.53 3.32 4.30
C LEU A 196 -13.13 3.09 2.92
N LEU A 197 -13.28 4.18 2.17
CA LEU A 197 -13.71 4.17 0.78
C LEU A 197 -12.77 5.04 -0.07
N SER A 198 -12.71 4.76 -1.35
CA SER A 198 -12.19 5.71 -2.34
C SER A 198 -13.40 6.48 -2.92
N LEU A 199 -13.38 7.80 -2.85
CA LEU A 199 -14.46 8.62 -3.43
C LEU A 199 -14.51 8.51 -4.95
N GLY A 200 -13.35 8.36 -5.60
CA GLY A 200 -13.27 8.18 -7.04
C GLY A 200 -13.93 6.89 -7.53
N ASP A 201 -14.20 5.96 -6.62
CA ASP A 201 -14.74 4.64 -6.92
C ASP A 201 -16.27 4.56 -6.74
N LEU A 202 -16.89 5.65 -6.27
CA LEU A 202 -18.34 5.71 -6.08
C LEU A 202 -19.05 5.93 -7.42
N PRO A 203 -20.19 5.25 -7.68
CA PRO A 203 -20.96 5.51 -8.87
C PRO A 203 -21.60 6.91 -8.82
N ALA A 204 -21.90 7.49 -9.98
CA ALA A 204 -22.54 8.80 -10.09
C ALA A 204 -23.91 8.89 -9.41
N THR A 205 -24.57 7.75 -9.18
CA THR A 205 -25.84 7.68 -8.43
C THR A 205 -25.66 7.82 -6.92
N MET A 206 -24.42 7.75 -6.40
CA MET A 206 -24.13 7.88 -4.99
C MET A 206 -23.86 9.34 -4.63
N THR A 207 -24.49 9.84 -3.57
CA THR A 207 -24.24 11.20 -3.09
C THR A 207 -23.49 11.18 -1.76
N PRO A 208 -22.19 11.56 -1.74
CA PRO A 208 -21.47 11.78 -0.50
C PRO A 208 -21.87 13.11 0.14
N GLN A 209 -22.27 13.08 1.41
CA GLN A 209 -22.74 14.25 2.15
C GLN A 209 -21.66 14.81 3.09
N VAL A 210 -21.06 13.94 3.89
CA VAL A 210 -20.01 14.28 4.87
C VAL A 210 -18.98 13.17 4.86
N PHE A 211 -17.70 13.51 4.96
CA PHE A 211 -16.61 12.55 5.08
C PHE A 211 -15.34 13.22 5.60
N ASP A 212 -14.45 12.44 6.20
CA ASP A 212 -13.10 12.86 6.53
C ASP A 212 -12.13 12.39 5.45
N LEU A 213 -11.29 13.28 4.94
CA LEU A 213 -10.26 12.94 3.96
C LEU A 213 -9.02 12.36 4.64
N VAL A 214 -8.56 11.22 4.13
CA VAL A 214 -7.28 10.59 4.49
C VAL A 214 -6.35 10.69 3.30
N ASN A 215 -5.45 11.67 3.33
CA ASN A 215 -4.54 11.94 2.23
C ASN A 215 -3.35 10.96 2.27
N VAL A 216 -3.40 9.94 1.42
CA VAL A 216 -2.35 8.94 1.22
C VAL A 216 -2.18 8.66 -0.27
N PRO A 217 -0.94 8.47 -0.78
CA PRO A 217 -0.73 8.03 -2.15
C PRO A 217 -1.23 6.58 -2.37
N PRO A 218 -1.56 6.18 -3.62
CA PRO A 218 -1.60 6.99 -4.84
C PRO A 218 -2.91 7.80 -5.00
N ALA A 219 -3.98 7.41 -4.30
CA ALA A 219 -5.28 8.08 -4.34
C ALA A 219 -5.80 8.30 -2.92
N PRO A 220 -6.37 9.48 -2.62
CA PRO A 220 -6.88 9.76 -1.29
C PRO A 220 -8.07 8.86 -0.96
N LEU A 221 -8.16 8.45 0.31
CA LEU A 221 -9.28 7.68 0.84
C LEU A 221 -10.14 8.57 1.74
N VAL A 222 -11.34 8.11 2.05
CA VAL A 222 -12.23 8.75 3.01
C VAL A 222 -12.68 7.79 4.09
N ARG A 223 -12.96 8.32 5.27
CA ARG A 223 -13.57 7.61 6.41
C ARG A 223 -14.73 8.41 6.97
N ASN A 224 -15.50 7.80 7.87
CA ASN A 224 -16.67 8.43 8.51
C ASN A 224 -17.64 9.01 7.46
N ALA A 225 -17.76 8.32 6.32
CA ALA A 225 -18.53 8.81 5.20
C ALA A 225 -20.02 8.62 5.46
N ARG A 226 -20.81 9.64 5.14
CA ARG A 226 -22.27 9.57 5.05
C ARG A 226 -22.69 9.66 3.60
N LEU A 227 -23.36 8.61 3.14
CA LEU A 227 -23.74 8.45 1.73
C LEU A 227 -25.25 8.24 1.61
N SER A 228 -25.81 8.71 0.50
CA SER A 228 -27.18 8.39 0.05
C SER A 228 -27.12 7.68 -1.30
N GLY A 229 -28.01 6.71 -1.51
CA GLY A 229 -28.15 5.99 -2.77
C GLY A 229 -28.44 4.51 -2.57
N ARG A 230 -27.95 3.69 -3.50
CA ARG A 230 -28.11 2.24 -3.46
C ARG A 230 -26.97 1.56 -2.70
N PHE A 231 -27.33 0.60 -1.87
CA PHE A 231 -26.40 -0.15 -1.04
C PHE A 231 -26.64 -1.65 -1.13
N TYR A 232 -25.57 -2.42 -0.92
CA TYR A 232 -25.65 -3.82 -0.53
C TYR A 232 -25.60 -3.92 0.99
N GLN A 233 -26.73 -4.24 1.60
CA GLN A 233 -26.82 -4.51 3.03
C GLN A 233 -26.31 -5.92 3.31
N VAL A 234 -25.11 -6.04 3.88
CA VAL A 234 -24.46 -7.33 4.18
C VAL A 234 -24.65 -7.77 5.64
N SER A 235 -25.09 -6.85 6.50
CA SER A 235 -25.48 -7.15 7.87
C SER A 235 -26.45 -6.09 8.40
N LYS A 236 -26.92 -6.23 9.64
CA LYS A 236 -27.75 -5.21 10.31
C LYS A 236 -27.05 -3.85 10.46
N THR A 237 -25.72 -3.83 10.44
CA THR A 237 -24.92 -2.63 10.74
C THR A 237 -23.99 -2.22 9.61
N ILE A 238 -23.85 -3.04 8.57
CA ILE A 238 -22.90 -2.81 7.48
C ILE A 238 -23.65 -2.76 6.16
N MET A 239 -23.49 -1.63 5.48
CA MET A 239 -23.97 -1.37 4.13
C MET A 239 -22.79 -0.95 3.26
N LEU A 240 -22.62 -1.61 2.12
CA LEU A 240 -21.61 -1.28 1.13
C LEU A 240 -22.26 -0.45 0.01
N PRO A 241 -21.65 0.63 -0.49
CA PRO A 241 -22.15 1.30 -1.68
C PRO A 241 -22.30 0.30 -2.84
N ALA A 242 -23.44 0.28 -3.50
CA ALA A 242 -23.66 -0.58 -4.66
C ALA A 242 -22.97 0.00 -5.90
N GLY A 243 -22.57 -0.84 -6.85
CA GLY A 243 -22.01 -0.39 -8.13
C GLY A 243 -20.65 0.30 -8.06
N MET A 244 -19.83 -0.01 -7.04
CA MET A 244 -18.46 0.49 -6.95
C MET A 244 -17.56 -0.07 -8.06
N CYS A 245 -16.70 0.78 -8.62
CA CYS A 245 -15.69 0.42 -9.60
C CYS A 245 -14.43 1.28 -9.40
N TYR A 246 -13.28 0.90 -9.94
CA TYR A 246 -12.06 1.72 -9.80
C TYR A 246 -12.18 3.04 -10.57
N GLY A 247 -12.02 4.16 -9.87
CA GLY A 247 -11.92 5.48 -10.48
C GLY A 247 -10.60 5.63 -11.23
N LEU A 248 -10.64 5.66 -12.57
CA LEU A 248 -9.44 5.75 -13.41
C LEU A 248 -8.95 7.19 -13.64
N ALA A 249 -9.70 8.19 -13.18
CA ALA A 249 -9.34 9.60 -13.34
C ALA A 249 -8.06 9.92 -12.53
N GLY A 250 -6.98 10.28 -13.22
CA GLY A 250 -5.69 10.63 -12.61
C GLY A 250 -4.67 9.49 -12.50
N LEU A 251 -4.96 8.31 -13.07
CA LEU A 251 -4.04 7.16 -13.11
C LEU A 251 -3.34 6.95 -14.46
N SER A 252 -3.54 7.87 -15.41
CA SER A 252 -2.93 7.91 -16.75
C SER A 252 -1.61 8.68 -16.79
#